data_AF-M1K4T6-F1
#
_entry.id   AF-M1K4T6-F1
#
_cell.length_a   1.000
_cell.length_b   1.000
_cell.length_c   1.000
_cell.angle_alpha   90.00
_cell.angle_beta   90.00
_cell.angle_gamma   90.00
#
_symmetry.space_group_name_H-M   'P 1'
#
loop_
_entity.id
_entity.type
_entity.pdbx_description
1 polymer ?
#
loop_
_entity_poly.entity_id
_entity_poly.type
_entity_poly.pdbx_seq_one_letter_code
_entity_poly.pdbx_strand_id
1 'polypeptide(L)'
;MEKRRTRVILKEALKIAFLGLCIYGTLDYAFQKETIEMIRSNSGGKFLYLTFISLHLTIISTILGYLIEVGLGKRLEHIYKDLLALSFSLEGIVTILFWTLYWTKPTLLKNKTLYESGIQESFLTEISQHLIPLLLLLICQADVKLQRKKRCICFIFGFGTLYFLEIWYFSTKNDKKWAYPMFNKMAMVYRILFIFAACLIGVASYMCLLEINSLAHQKHDRASESD
;
A
#
# COMPACT_ATOMS: atom_id res chain seq x y z
N MET A 1 -10.80 -34.11 -4.00
CA MET A 1 -11.78 -33.00 -3.93
C MET A 1 -11.71 -32.18 -2.62
N GLU A 2 -11.72 -32.81 -1.45
CA GLU A 2 -11.76 -32.12 -0.14
C GLU A 2 -10.61 -31.11 0.07
N LYS A 3 -9.36 -31.50 -0.20
CA LYS A 3 -8.19 -30.61 -0.07
C LYS A 3 -8.29 -29.33 -0.91
N ARG A 4 -8.90 -29.38 -2.09
CA ARG A 4 -9.09 -28.19 -2.97
C ARG A 4 -10.10 -27.23 -2.36
N ARG A 5 -11.21 -27.76 -1.84
CA ARG A 5 -12.25 -26.97 -1.16
C ARG A 5 -11.70 -26.26 0.08
N THR A 6 -10.94 -26.96 0.92
CA THR A 6 -10.34 -26.37 2.13
C THR A 6 -9.40 -25.22 1.80
N ARG A 7 -8.57 -25.35 0.74
CA ARG A 7 -7.66 -24.27 0.30
C ARG A 7 -8.41 -23.02 -0.16
N VAL A 8 -9.49 -23.18 -0.91
CA VAL A 8 -10.31 -22.06 -1.38
C VAL A 8 -10.96 -21.34 -0.18
N ILE A 9 -11.56 -22.09 0.74
CA ILE A 9 -12.19 -21.52 1.95
C ILE A 9 -11.16 -20.75 2.79
N LEU A 10 -9.99 -21.34 3.03
CA LEU A 10 -8.92 -20.70 3.81
C LEU A 10 -8.43 -19.40 3.14
N LYS A 11 -8.23 -19.42 1.83
CA LYS A 11 -7.80 -18.24 1.06
C LYS A 11 -8.81 -17.09 1.19
N GLU A 12 -10.11 -17.38 1.04
CA GLU A 12 -11.15 -16.35 1.20
C GLU A 12 -11.29 -15.86 2.64
N ALA A 13 -11.19 -16.76 3.64
CA ALA A 13 -11.19 -16.36 5.04
C ALA A 13 -10.02 -15.40 5.36
N LEU A 14 -8.82 -15.68 4.81
CA LEU A 14 -7.66 -14.80 4.95
C LEU A 14 -7.86 -13.46 4.25
N LYS A 15 -8.41 -13.44 3.03
CA LYS A 15 -8.74 -12.17 2.31
C LYS A 15 -9.67 -11.30 3.15
N ILE A 16 -10.74 -11.86 3.69
CA ILE A 16 -11.71 -11.13 4.51
C ILE A 16 -11.07 -10.64 5.81
N ALA A 17 -10.30 -11.48 6.51
CA ALA A 17 -9.62 -11.11 7.74
C ALA A 17 -8.62 -9.97 7.51
N PHE A 18 -7.79 -10.05 6.46
CA PHE A 18 -6.82 -9.02 6.12
C PHE A 18 -7.46 -7.74 5.62
N LEU A 19 -8.57 -7.82 4.87
CA LEU A 19 -9.36 -6.66 4.50
C LEU A 19 -9.92 -5.96 5.75
N GLY A 20 -10.42 -6.72 6.72
CA GLY A 20 -10.87 -6.19 8.01
C GLY A 20 -9.77 -5.44 8.76
N LEU A 21 -8.54 -5.99 8.78
CA LEU A 21 -7.37 -5.31 9.36
C LEU A 21 -6.99 -4.05 8.59
N CYS A 22 -7.05 -4.06 7.25
CA CYS A 22 -6.81 -2.87 6.44
C CYS A 22 -7.82 -1.77 6.78
N ILE A 23 -9.11 -2.11 6.89
CA ILE A 23 -10.17 -1.17 7.28
C ILE A 23 -9.90 -0.66 8.70
N TYR A 24 -9.58 -1.54 9.66
CA TYR A 24 -9.19 -1.15 11.02
C TYR A 24 -8.06 -0.10 11.00
N GLY A 25 -7.02 -0.30 10.20
CA GLY A 25 -5.91 0.65 10.05
C GLY A 25 -6.29 2.02 9.46
N THR A 26 -7.49 2.17 8.89
CA THR A 26 -8.00 3.48 8.43
C THR A 26 -8.78 4.24 9.51
N LEU A 27 -9.32 3.54 10.51
CA LEU A 27 -10.23 4.12 11.50
C LEU A 27 -9.46 4.96 12.53
N ASP A 28 -10.04 6.10 12.93
CA ASP A 28 -9.50 6.94 14.02
C ASP A 28 -9.26 6.14 15.30
N TYR A 29 -10.10 5.14 15.59
CA TYR A 29 -9.96 4.27 16.77
C TYR A 29 -8.63 3.49 16.84
N ALA A 30 -7.95 3.25 15.72
CA ALA A 30 -6.65 2.57 15.72
C ALA A 30 -5.49 3.46 16.24
N PHE A 31 -5.72 4.77 16.38
CA PHE A 31 -4.68 5.74 16.74
C PHE A 31 -4.88 6.27 18.16
N GLN A 32 -3.78 6.75 18.75
CA GLN A 32 -3.85 7.54 19.98
C GLN A 32 -4.45 8.92 19.68
N LYS A 33 -5.14 9.51 20.67
CA LYS A 33 -5.90 10.76 20.47
C LYS A 33 -5.01 11.90 20.02
N GLU A 34 -3.82 11.97 20.58
CA GLU A 34 -2.80 12.98 20.31
C GLU A 34 -2.28 12.88 18.86
N THR A 35 -2.14 11.65 18.34
CA THR A 35 -1.80 11.43 16.93
C THR A 35 -2.93 11.95 16.02
N ILE A 36 -4.19 11.68 16.36
CA ILE A 36 -5.35 12.12 15.57
C ILE A 36 -5.45 13.66 15.57
N GLU A 37 -5.29 14.28 16.73
CA GLU A 37 -5.30 15.74 16.87
C GLU A 37 -4.20 16.39 16.04
N MET A 38 -2.99 15.83 16.06
CA MET A 38 -1.90 16.29 15.21
C MET A 38 -2.25 16.15 13.72
N ILE A 39 -2.77 15.00 13.30
CA ILE A 39 -3.15 14.77 11.90
C ILE A 39 -4.23 15.78 11.47
N ARG A 40 -5.25 16.00 12.30
CA ARG A 40 -6.35 16.95 12.03
C ARG A 40 -5.89 18.41 12.02
N SER A 41 -4.82 18.74 12.74
CA SER A 41 -4.22 20.08 12.74
C SER A 41 -3.51 20.43 11.42
N ASN A 42 -3.14 19.42 10.62
CA ASN A 42 -2.52 19.62 9.31
C ASN A 42 -3.58 19.84 8.23
N SER A 43 -3.37 20.81 7.33
CA SER A 43 -4.35 21.16 6.28
C SER A 43 -4.69 20.06 5.26
N GLY A 44 -3.96 18.93 5.24
CA GLY A 44 -4.22 17.76 4.38
C GLY A 44 -4.76 16.52 5.11
N GLY A 45 -4.88 16.58 6.44
CA GLY A 45 -5.36 15.45 7.26
C GLY A 45 -4.60 14.15 7.01
N LYS A 46 -5.32 13.02 7.02
CA LYS A 46 -4.77 11.67 6.80
C LYS A 46 -4.24 11.46 5.38
N PHE A 47 -4.87 12.08 4.38
CA PHE A 47 -4.52 11.85 2.98
C PHE A 47 -3.19 12.48 2.57
N LEU A 48 -2.57 13.26 3.45
CA LEU A 48 -1.20 13.72 3.25
C LEU A 48 -0.17 12.57 3.27
N TYR A 49 -0.47 11.47 3.97
CA TYR A 49 0.45 10.34 4.11
C TYR A 49 0.16 9.27 3.05
N LEU A 50 1.21 8.84 2.35
CA LEU A 50 1.14 7.81 1.32
C LEU A 50 0.50 6.51 1.84
N THR A 51 0.78 6.14 3.10
CA THR A 51 0.19 4.96 3.76
C THR A 51 -1.34 4.98 3.70
N PHE A 52 -1.99 6.11 3.97
CA PHE A 52 -3.46 6.14 3.91
C PHE A 52 -3.95 6.09 2.48
N ILE A 53 -3.29 6.76 1.53
CA ILE A 53 -3.67 6.71 0.11
C ILE A 53 -3.57 5.26 -0.41
N SER A 54 -2.44 4.59 -0.18
CA SER A 54 -2.24 3.20 -0.63
C SER A 54 -3.26 2.26 0.02
N LEU A 55 -3.49 2.41 1.33
CA LEU A 55 -4.41 1.56 2.07
C LEU A 55 -5.85 1.65 1.53
N HIS A 56 -6.33 2.86 1.20
CA HIS A 56 -7.64 3.03 0.57
C HIS A 56 -7.67 2.43 -0.84
N LEU A 57 -6.61 2.58 -1.63
CA LEU A 57 -6.52 1.93 -2.95
C LEU A 57 -6.49 0.39 -2.84
N THR A 58 -5.88 -0.16 -1.80
CA THR A 58 -5.89 -1.60 -1.48
C THR A 58 -7.31 -2.08 -1.18
N ILE A 59 -8.04 -1.36 -0.32
CA ILE A 59 -9.44 -1.66 0.03
C ILE A 59 -10.32 -1.60 -1.22
N ILE A 60 -10.24 -0.51 -2.00
CA ILE A 60 -11.01 -0.34 -3.24
C ILE A 60 -10.68 -1.44 -4.25
N SER A 61 -9.39 -1.76 -4.44
CA SER A 61 -8.96 -2.84 -5.34
C SER A 61 -9.53 -4.18 -4.93
N THR A 62 -9.56 -4.48 -3.63
CA THR A 62 -10.06 -5.76 -3.12
C THR A 62 -11.57 -5.86 -3.29
N ILE A 63 -12.31 -4.80 -2.96
CA ILE A 63 -13.76 -4.72 -3.19
C ILE A 63 -14.07 -4.89 -4.68
N LEU A 64 -13.30 -4.23 -5.55
CA LEU A 64 -13.48 -4.35 -6.99
C LEU A 64 -13.26 -5.78 -7.50
N GLY A 65 -12.28 -6.50 -6.93
CA GLY A 65 -12.06 -7.92 -7.18
C GLY A 65 -13.32 -8.76 -6.90
N TYR A 66 -13.93 -8.58 -5.73
CA TYR A 66 -15.20 -9.25 -5.39
C TYR A 66 -16.34 -8.87 -6.33
N LEU A 67 -16.45 -7.60 -6.73
CA LEU A 67 -17.49 -7.16 -7.66
C LEU A 67 -17.36 -7.77 -9.05
N ILE A 68 -16.14 -8.06 -9.51
CA ILE A 68 -15.91 -8.74 -10.79
C ILE A 68 -16.33 -10.20 -10.74
N GLU A 69 -16.16 -10.89 -9.60
CA GLU A 69 -16.63 -12.27 -9.42
C GLU A 69 -18.15 -12.40 -9.58
N VAL A 70 -18.90 -11.33 -9.29
CA VAL A 70 -20.37 -11.26 -9.48
C VAL A 70 -20.75 -11.04 -10.97
N GLY A 71 -19.77 -10.92 -11.88
CA GLY A 71 -20.01 -10.84 -13.32
C GLY A 71 -20.06 -9.42 -13.89
N LEU A 72 -19.50 -8.43 -13.19
CA LEU A 72 -19.33 -7.09 -13.77
C LEU A 72 -18.32 -7.15 -14.94
N GLY A 73 -18.75 -6.70 -16.11
CA GLY A 73 -18.13 -7.03 -17.40
C GLY A 73 -16.63 -6.72 -17.58
N LYS A 74 -16.08 -7.20 -18.71
CA LYS A 74 -14.64 -7.22 -19.04
C LYS A 74 -13.89 -5.90 -18.82
N ARG A 75 -14.53 -4.73 -19.01
CA ARG A 75 -13.88 -3.43 -18.79
C ARG A 75 -13.45 -3.26 -17.33
N LEU A 76 -14.28 -3.69 -16.39
CA LEU A 76 -13.99 -3.59 -14.96
C LEU A 76 -12.85 -4.51 -14.56
N GLU A 77 -12.80 -5.72 -15.14
CA GLU A 77 -11.70 -6.66 -14.95
C GLU A 77 -10.34 -6.05 -15.35
N HIS A 78 -10.28 -5.31 -16.46
CA HIS A 78 -9.05 -4.62 -16.88
C HIS A 78 -8.64 -3.52 -15.90
N ILE A 79 -9.61 -2.77 -15.39
CA ILE A 79 -9.38 -1.72 -14.39
C ILE A 79 -8.89 -2.34 -13.08
N TYR A 80 -9.50 -3.43 -12.63
CA TYR A 80 -9.06 -4.17 -11.45
C TYR A 80 -7.64 -4.71 -11.57
N LYS A 81 -7.28 -5.34 -12.70
CA LYS A 81 -5.92 -5.84 -12.90
C LYS A 81 -4.88 -4.73 -12.82
N ASP A 82 -5.20 -3.56 -13.40
CA ASP A 82 -4.31 -2.39 -13.29
C ASP A 82 -4.27 -1.86 -11.86
N LEU A 83 -5.42 -1.68 -11.21
CA LEU A 83 -5.52 -1.16 -9.85
C LEU A 83 -4.81 -2.08 -8.85
N LEU A 84 -4.97 -3.40 -8.97
CA LEU A 84 -4.28 -4.40 -8.16
C LEU A 84 -2.76 -4.26 -8.29
N ALA A 85 -2.26 -4.15 -9.53
CA ALA A 85 -0.83 -3.98 -9.78
C ALA A 85 -0.29 -2.64 -9.22
N LEU A 86 -1.06 -1.57 -9.36
CA LEU A 86 -0.69 -0.25 -8.88
C LEU A 86 -0.72 -0.18 -7.34
N SER A 87 -1.80 -0.65 -6.71
CA SER A 87 -1.91 -0.74 -5.26
C SER A 87 -0.77 -1.56 -4.68
N PHE A 88 -0.44 -2.73 -5.27
CA PHE A 88 0.67 -3.56 -4.78
C PHE A 88 2.01 -2.83 -4.88
N SER A 89 2.21 -2.05 -5.94
CA SER A 89 3.42 -1.26 -6.13
C SER A 89 3.55 -0.18 -5.06
N LEU A 90 2.46 0.52 -4.75
CA LEU A 90 2.43 1.56 -3.71
C LEU A 90 2.60 0.96 -2.30
N GLU A 91 1.93 -0.16 -2.01
CA GLU A 91 2.12 -0.88 -0.75
C GLU A 91 3.57 -1.36 -0.61
N GLY A 92 4.20 -1.83 -1.68
CA GLY A 92 5.62 -2.19 -1.65
C GLY A 92 6.52 -1.01 -1.25
N ILE A 93 6.24 0.19 -1.76
CA ILE A 93 6.94 1.43 -1.34
C ILE A 93 6.73 1.67 0.15
N VAL A 94 5.46 1.67 0.59
CA VAL A 94 5.08 1.96 1.98
C VAL A 94 5.71 0.95 2.93
N THR A 95 5.54 -0.35 2.68
CA THR A 95 6.11 -1.44 3.48
C THR A 95 7.62 -1.30 3.60
N ILE A 96 8.34 -1.20 2.48
CA ILE A 96 9.81 -1.20 2.49
C ILE A 96 10.34 0.05 3.21
N LEU A 97 9.85 1.25 2.85
CA LEU A 97 10.32 2.49 3.45
C LEU A 97 9.94 2.59 4.93
N PHE A 98 8.70 2.24 5.27
CA PHE A 98 8.23 2.31 6.65
C PHE A 98 9.08 1.43 7.54
N TRP A 99 9.18 0.14 7.23
CA TRP A 99 9.86 -0.82 8.10
C TRP A 99 11.36 -0.55 8.21
N THR A 100 12.01 -0.17 7.10
CA THR A 100 13.42 0.24 7.11
C THR A 100 13.65 1.41 8.07
N LEU A 101 12.83 2.45 8.00
CA LEU A 101 12.96 3.63 8.84
C LEU A 101 12.49 3.37 10.28
N TYR A 102 11.48 2.53 10.48
CA TYR A 102 10.97 2.13 11.79
C TYR A 102 12.05 1.44 12.62
N TRP A 103 12.80 0.51 12.03
CA TRP A 103 13.88 -0.19 12.73
C TRP A 103 15.17 0.62 12.86
N THR A 104 15.49 1.47 11.89
CA THR A 104 16.75 2.23 11.92
C THR A 104 16.64 3.52 12.74
N LYS A 105 15.59 4.32 12.50
CA LYS A 105 15.38 5.61 13.18
C LYS A 105 13.91 6.06 13.08
N PRO A 106 13.03 5.59 13.97
CA PRO A 106 11.58 5.82 13.87
C PRO A 106 11.18 7.30 13.93
N THR A 107 12.00 8.16 14.54
CA THR A 107 11.80 9.62 14.57
C THR A 107 11.97 10.33 13.21
N LEU A 108 12.35 9.60 12.16
CA LEU A 108 12.31 10.08 10.78
C LEU A 108 10.91 9.97 10.16
N LEU A 109 10.10 9.04 10.66
CA LEU A 109 8.70 8.82 10.25
C LEU A 109 7.72 9.48 11.22
N LYS A 110 7.94 9.24 12.52
CA LYS A 110 7.04 9.66 13.59
C LYS A 110 7.43 11.01 14.16
N ASN A 111 6.43 11.74 14.66
CA ASN A 111 6.67 12.97 15.39
C ASN A 111 7.59 12.69 16.59
N LYS A 112 8.72 13.39 16.64
CA LYS A 112 9.75 13.17 17.67
C LYS A 112 9.20 13.36 19.08
N THR A 113 8.42 14.43 19.31
CA THR A 113 7.87 14.77 20.62
C THR A 113 6.92 13.69 21.13
N LEU A 114 5.98 13.23 20.29
CA LEU A 114 5.06 12.16 20.68
C LEU A 114 5.81 10.83 20.91
N TYR A 115 6.74 10.51 20.03
CA TYR A 115 7.51 9.27 20.15
C TYR A 115 8.33 9.20 21.45
N GLU A 116 8.98 10.32 21.81
CA GLU A 116 9.77 10.46 23.04
C GLU A 116 8.89 10.48 24.30
N SER A 117 7.63 10.93 24.20
CA SER A 117 6.66 10.85 25.30
C SER A 117 5.98 9.48 25.43
N GLY A 118 6.43 8.46 24.69
CA GLY A 118 5.86 7.12 24.71
C GLY A 118 4.50 7.00 24.01
N ILE A 119 4.07 8.05 23.29
CA ILE A 119 2.84 8.07 22.52
C ILE A 119 3.13 7.39 21.17
N GLN A 120 2.79 6.11 21.11
CA GLN A 120 3.07 5.25 19.96
C GLN A 120 1.85 4.37 19.65
N GLU A 121 1.64 4.16 18.37
CA GLU A 121 0.63 3.29 17.81
C GLU A 121 0.90 1.85 18.18
N SER A 122 -0.18 1.08 18.39
CA SER A 122 -0.05 -0.33 18.71
C SER A 122 0.62 -1.09 17.56
N PHE A 123 1.37 -2.14 17.87
CA PHE A 123 2.01 -2.98 16.86
C PHE A 123 0.99 -3.55 15.84
N LEU A 124 -0.22 -3.87 16.30
CA LEU A 124 -1.31 -4.30 15.43
C LEU A 124 -1.70 -3.23 14.41
N THR A 125 -1.77 -1.97 14.83
CA THR A 125 -2.03 -0.83 13.92
C THR A 125 -0.91 -0.72 12.89
N GLU A 126 0.34 -0.81 13.33
CA GLU A 126 1.49 -0.70 12.43
C GLU A 126 1.51 -1.78 11.36
N ILE A 127 1.28 -3.04 11.75
CA ILE A 127 1.17 -4.16 10.81
C ILE A 127 -0.02 -3.97 9.86
N SER A 128 -1.17 -3.55 10.40
CA SER A 128 -2.40 -3.37 9.62
C SER A 128 -2.26 -2.30 8.55
N GLN A 129 -1.44 -1.28 8.79
CA GLN A 129 -1.21 -0.18 7.85
C GLN A 129 -0.05 -0.41 6.88
N HIS A 130 0.98 -1.15 7.30
CA HIS A 130 2.24 -1.19 6.56
C HIS A 130 2.66 -2.57 6.05
N LEU A 131 1.99 -3.67 6.43
CA LEU A 131 2.34 -5.03 5.97
C LEU A 131 1.13 -5.80 5.44
N ILE A 132 0.03 -5.83 6.18
CA ILE A 132 -1.18 -6.57 5.78
C ILE A 132 -1.71 -6.17 4.41
N PRO A 133 -1.70 -4.87 4.00
CA PRO A 133 -2.18 -4.48 2.67
C PRO A 133 -1.41 -5.17 1.54
N LEU A 134 -0.09 -5.27 1.66
CA LEU A 134 0.78 -5.95 0.70
C LEU A 134 0.45 -7.46 0.64
N LEU A 135 0.29 -8.10 1.81
CA LEU A 135 -0.07 -9.52 1.90
C LEU A 135 -1.46 -9.81 1.34
N LEU A 136 -2.44 -8.94 1.59
CA LEU A 136 -3.79 -9.06 1.03
C LEU A 136 -3.74 -9.06 -0.50
N LEU A 137 -3.05 -8.10 -1.10
CA LEU A 137 -2.94 -8.00 -2.56
C LEU A 137 -2.16 -9.20 -3.16
N LEU A 138 -1.20 -9.76 -2.43
CA LEU A 138 -0.49 -10.99 -2.82
C LEU A 138 -1.42 -12.21 -2.86
N ILE A 139 -2.46 -12.24 -2.01
CA ILE A 139 -3.50 -13.27 -2.06
C ILE A 139 -4.46 -12.99 -3.22
N CYS A 140 -4.92 -11.74 -3.39
CA CYS A 140 -5.86 -11.35 -4.43
C CYS A 140 -5.35 -11.59 -5.86
N GLN A 141 -4.05 -11.41 -6.11
CA GLN A 141 -3.45 -11.64 -7.43
C GLN A 141 -3.50 -13.11 -7.89
N ALA A 142 -3.63 -14.06 -6.97
CA ALA A 142 -3.74 -15.48 -7.33
C ALA A 142 -4.98 -15.77 -8.20
N ASP A 143 -6.01 -14.91 -8.13
CA ASP A 143 -7.28 -15.08 -8.83
C ASP A 143 -7.27 -14.51 -10.26
N VAL A 144 -6.20 -13.82 -10.67
CA VAL A 144 -6.12 -13.17 -11.98
C VAL A 144 -4.77 -13.35 -12.65
N LYS A 145 -4.77 -13.60 -13.97
CA LYS A 145 -3.54 -13.54 -14.78
C LYS A 145 -3.20 -12.07 -15.05
N LEU A 146 -2.08 -11.61 -14.51
CA LEU A 146 -1.55 -10.27 -14.70
C LEU A 146 -0.66 -10.23 -15.95
N GLN A 147 -0.54 -9.04 -16.54
CA GLN A 147 0.30 -8.82 -17.71
C GLN A 147 1.17 -7.58 -17.49
N ARG A 148 2.39 -7.64 -18.01
CA ARG A 148 3.30 -6.51 -17.99
C ARG A 148 2.76 -5.39 -18.88
N LYS A 149 2.56 -4.20 -18.32
CA LYS A 149 2.11 -3.01 -19.05
C LYS A 149 2.99 -1.82 -18.71
N LYS A 150 3.56 -1.18 -19.73
CA LYS A 150 4.39 0.03 -19.58
C LYS A 150 3.64 1.16 -18.87
N ARG A 151 2.32 1.25 -19.09
CA ARG A 151 1.45 2.26 -18.43
C ARG A 151 1.49 2.20 -16.91
N CYS A 152 1.67 1.01 -16.30
CA CYS A 152 1.77 0.88 -14.85
C CYS A 152 3.05 1.54 -14.33
N ILE A 153 4.17 1.38 -15.04
CA ILE A 153 5.45 2.04 -14.71
C ILE A 153 5.30 3.56 -14.86
N CYS A 154 4.73 4.03 -15.97
CA CYS A 154 4.46 5.46 -16.17
C CYS A 154 3.56 6.03 -15.06
N PHE A 155 2.54 5.28 -14.62
CA PHE A 155 1.67 5.68 -13.53
C PHE A 155 2.43 5.77 -12.20
N ILE A 156 3.31 4.83 -11.86
CA ILE A 156 4.10 4.88 -10.62
C ILE A 156 4.92 6.17 -10.53
N PHE A 157 5.60 6.56 -11.62
CA PHE A 157 6.37 7.81 -11.66
C PHE A 157 5.48 9.06 -11.71
N GLY A 158 4.40 9.02 -12.49
CA GLY A 158 3.44 10.12 -12.57
C GLY A 158 2.77 10.39 -11.21
N PHE A 159 2.31 9.32 -10.55
CA PHE A 159 1.75 9.38 -9.20
C PHE A 159 2.78 9.87 -8.19
N GLY A 160 4.01 9.35 -8.20
CA GLY A 160 5.06 9.83 -7.30
C GLY A 160 5.38 11.32 -7.48
N THR A 161 5.34 11.81 -8.72
CA THR A 161 5.50 13.25 -9.03
C THR A 161 4.34 14.06 -8.47
N LEU A 162 3.09 13.64 -8.73
CA LEU A 162 1.90 14.31 -8.21
C LEU A 162 1.88 14.32 -6.67
N TYR A 163 2.20 13.20 -6.05
CA TYR A 163 2.31 13.08 -4.61
C TYR A 163 3.37 14.02 -4.03
N PHE A 164 4.53 14.14 -4.69
CA PHE A 164 5.56 15.09 -4.27
C PHE A 164 5.07 16.54 -4.33
N LEU A 165 4.38 16.91 -5.42
CA LEU A 165 3.79 18.25 -5.56
C LEU A 165 2.74 18.51 -4.48
N GLU A 166 1.93 17.52 -4.15
CA GLU A 166 0.92 17.60 -3.09
C GLU A 166 1.55 17.84 -1.71
N ILE A 167 2.50 17.00 -1.29
CA ILE A 167 3.15 17.18 0.02
C ILE A 167 3.96 18.48 0.08
N TRP A 168 4.50 18.93 -1.06
CA TRP A 168 5.18 20.22 -1.14
C TRP A 168 4.19 21.38 -0.97
N TYR A 169 3.05 21.33 -1.67
CA TYR A 169 1.98 22.32 -1.53
C TYR A 169 1.51 22.41 -0.07
N PHE A 170 1.16 21.29 0.56
CA PHE A 170 0.72 21.29 1.96
C PHE A 170 1.82 21.70 2.94
N SER A 171 3.09 21.41 2.64
CA SER A 171 4.21 21.94 3.44
C SER A 171 4.24 23.47 3.43
N THR A 172 3.90 24.12 2.30
CA THR A 172 3.80 25.59 2.27
C THR A 172 2.65 26.15 3.10
N LYS A 173 1.60 25.36 3.34
CA LYS A 173 0.43 25.74 4.15
C LYS A 173 0.61 25.45 5.65
N ASN A 174 1.42 24.44 5.99
CA ASN A 174 1.66 24.01 7.37
C ASN A 174 2.96 24.60 7.94
N ASP A 175 3.27 25.88 7.70
CA ASP A 175 4.49 26.55 8.20
C ASP A 175 5.81 25.80 7.87
N LYS A 176 5.92 25.29 6.65
CA LYS A 176 7.07 24.48 6.18
C LYS A 176 7.21 23.12 6.88
N LYS A 177 6.23 22.68 7.67
CA LYS A 177 6.19 21.32 8.22
C LYS A 177 5.82 20.33 7.12
N TRP A 178 6.71 19.37 6.87
CA TRP A 178 6.48 18.30 5.91
C TRP A 178 5.66 17.16 6.53
N ALA A 179 4.95 16.42 5.67
CA ALA A 179 4.22 15.20 6.04
C ALA A 179 5.09 14.23 6.84
N TYR A 180 6.33 14.05 6.39
CA TYR A 180 7.33 13.19 7.02
C TYR A 180 8.45 14.02 7.62
N PRO A 181 8.78 13.84 8.92
CA PRO A 181 9.85 14.57 9.60
C PRO A 181 11.21 14.51 8.89
N MET A 182 11.53 13.40 8.20
CA MET A 182 12.76 13.26 7.43
C MET A 182 12.94 14.36 6.38
N PHE A 183 11.86 14.83 5.74
CA PHE A 183 11.96 15.85 4.70
C PHE A 183 12.36 17.21 5.26
N ASN A 184 12.08 17.51 6.53
CA ASN A 184 12.55 18.74 7.19
C ASN A 184 14.09 18.83 7.21
N LYS A 185 14.79 17.68 7.17
CA LYS A 185 16.26 17.58 7.23
C LYS A 185 16.93 17.45 5.88
N MET A 186 16.16 17.41 4.80
CA MET A 186 16.65 17.22 3.43
C MET A 186 16.57 18.52 2.63
N ALA A 187 17.63 18.85 1.90
CA ALA A 187 17.56 19.86 0.84
C ALA A 187 16.61 19.40 -0.28
N MET A 188 16.10 20.33 -1.07
CA MET A 188 15.10 20.06 -2.12
C MET A 188 15.55 18.95 -3.10
N VAL A 189 16.82 18.98 -3.52
CA VAL A 189 17.39 17.96 -4.42
C VAL A 189 17.30 16.56 -3.81
N TYR A 190 17.64 16.40 -2.53
CA TYR A 190 17.54 15.10 -1.85
C TYR A 190 16.10 14.63 -1.68
N ARG A 191 15.13 15.55 -1.55
CA ARG A 191 13.70 15.19 -1.53
C ARG A 191 13.26 14.62 -2.88
N ILE A 192 13.66 15.26 -3.98
CA ILE A 192 13.37 14.79 -5.34
C ILE A 192 14.00 13.42 -5.58
N LEU A 193 15.27 13.25 -5.21
CA LEU A 193 15.97 11.96 -5.31
C LEU A 193 15.32 10.88 -4.45
N PHE A 194 14.85 11.22 -3.26
CA PHE A 194 14.13 10.30 -2.38
C PHE A 194 12.83 9.80 -3.03
N ILE A 195 12.02 10.71 -3.59
CA ILE A 195 10.79 10.32 -4.30
C ILE A 195 11.10 9.47 -5.53
N PHE A 196 12.13 9.83 -6.29
CA PHE A 196 12.57 9.03 -7.43
C PHE A 196 12.99 7.61 -7.01
N ALA A 197 13.77 7.47 -5.93
CA ALA A 197 14.15 6.19 -5.38
C ALA A 197 12.93 5.38 -4.87
N ALA A 198 11.95 6.04 -4.25
CA ALA A 198 10.69 5.41 -3.87
C ALA A 198 9.94 4.89 -5.10
N CYS A 199 9.87 5.65 -6.20
CA CYS A 199 9.27 5.17 -7.45
C CYS A 199 10.01 3.92 -8.00
N LEU A 200 11.34 3.85 -7.90
CA LEU A 200 12.09 2.66 -8.29
C LEU A 200 11.73 1.44 -7.43
N ILE A 201 11.52 1.62 -6.12
CA ILE A 201 11.01 0.56 -5.23
C ILE A 201 9.61 0.11 -5.69
N GLY A 202 8.74 1.04 -6.08
CA GLY A 202 7.43 0.73 -6.63
C GLY A 202 7.52 -0.10 -7.91
N VAL A 203 8.43 0.26 -8.82
CA VAL A 203 8.67 -0.52 -10.05
C VAL A 203 9.24 -1.90 -9.73
N ALA A 204 10.16 -2.02 -8.77
CA ALA A 204 10.69 -3.32 -8.35
C ALA A 204 9.58 -4.20 -7.76
N SER A 205 8.72 -3.63 -6.92
CA SER A 205 7.54 -4.31 -6.36
C SER A 205 6.57 -4.76 -7.44
N TYR A 206 6.31 -3.93 -8.46
CA TYR A 206 5.51 -4.29 -9.62
C TYR A 206 6.09 -5.49 -10.38
N MET A 207 7.40 -5.47 -10.67
CA MET A 207 8.05 -6.57 -11.38
C MET A 207 8.03 -7.87 -10.56
N CYS A 208 8.26 -7.77 -9.25
CA CYS A 208 8.17 -8.90 -8.32
C CYS A 208 6.76 -9.51 -8.32
N LEU A 209 5.71 -8.69 -8.29
CA LEU A 209 4.33 -9.16 -8.40
C LEU A 209 4.08 -9.94 -9.69
N LEU A 210 4.54 -9.42 -10.83
CA LEU A 210 4.38 -10.09 -12.12
C LEU A 210 5.06 -11.47 -12.14
N GLU A 211 6.26 -11.57 -11.57
CA GLU A 211 7.00 -12.84 -11.49
C GLU A 211 6.28 -13.86 -10.58
N ILE A 212 5.82 -13.42 -9.40
CA ILE A 212 5.04 -14.27 -8.50
C ILE A 212 3.74 -14.73 -9.18
N ASN A 213 3.07 -13.83 -9.91
CA ASN A 213 1.86 -14.15 -10.66
C ASN A 213 2.12 -15.19 -11.75
N SER A 214 3.18 -15.03 -12.55
CA SER A 214 3.52 -16.01 -13.59
C SER A 214 3.85 -17.38 -13.01
N LEU A 215 4.60 -17.44 -11.90
CA LEU A 215 4.93 -18.70 -11.24
C LEU A 215 3.68 -19.40 -10.67
N ALA A 216 2.77 -18.64 -10.07
CA ALA A 216 1.53 -19.16 -9.52
C ALA A 216 0.64 -19.80 -10.61
N HIS A 217 0.49 -19.13 -11.77
CA HIS A 217 -0.35 -19.61 -12.87
C HIS A 217 0.30 -20.74 -13.68
N GLN A 218 1.62 -20.73 -13.91
CA GLN A 218 2.31 -21.85 -14.56
C GLN A 218 2.18 -23.16 -13.77
N LYS A 219 2.26 -23.08 -12.45
CA LYS A 219 2.08 -24.26 -11.57
C LYS A 219 0.67 -24.83 -11.67
N HIS A 220 -0.33 -23.97 -11.82
CA HIS A 220 -1.72 -24.38 -11.99
C HIS A 220 -1.94 -25.06 -13.35
N ASP A 221 -1.44 -24.45 -14.43
CA ASP A 221 -1.60 -24.98 -15.79
C ASP A 221 -0.95 -26.38 -15.93
N ARG A 222 0.24 -26.61 -15.33
CA ARG A 222 0.89 -27.94 -15.32
C ARG A 222 0.13 -29.00 -14.51
N ALA A 223 -0.47 -28.61 -13.39
CA ALA A 223 -1.21 -29.55 -12.55
C ALA A 223 -2.50 -30.04 -13.23
N SER A 224 -3.11 -29.23 -14.09
CA SER A 224 -4.28 -29.63 -14.88
C SER A 224 -3.96 -30.53 -16.08
N GLU A 225 -2.71 -30.59 -16.53
CA GLU A 225 -2.29 -31.49 -17.62
C GLU A 225 -1.92 -32.89 -17.13
N SER A 226 -1.67 -33.06 -15.82
CA SER A 226 -1.31 -34.34 -15.20
C SER A 226 -2.48 -35.12 -14.61
N ASP A 227 -3.67 -34.51 -14.54
CA ASP A 227 -4.93 -35.09 -14.05
C ASP A 227 -5.80 -35.55 -15.24
#